data_AF-A0A817SU57-F1
#
_entry.id   AF-A0A817SU57-F1
#
_cell.length_a   1.000
_cell.length_b   1.000
_cell.length_c   1.000
_cell.angle_alpha   90.00
_cell.angle_beta   90.00
_cell.angle_gamma   90.00
#
_symmetry.space_group_name_H-M   'P 1'
#
loop_
_entity.id
_entity.type
_entity.pdbx_description
1 polymer ?
#
loop_
_entity_poly.entity_id
_entity_poly.type
_entity_poly.pdbx_seq_one_letter_code
_entity_poly.pdbx_strand_id
1 'polypeptide(L)'
;MAESLLVSEIRDPKISQKISRLLSEIHQLDMPIVKEPIWLYHTIQQFLSDLPTDIHKFEIEEDRAIFQELRSVCHFTEEFEELKKILATVQSPVCFTHNDFQPGNILRIKSEPESFTVIDFEYCSYNYRGFDIGNHFCEFMFDYKSSKEWPFFNVDFSSYPNKIQQINFLSSYVDVIISTQNQSVCQTNGITNEAVSSINNTNREELINQLIKEANYFSLASHFFWTLWSINMATSTAIKFGYMEYARARLTAYYLTRNLLLDTNEIPPRFNEDILRSEKNPFKNSYTKADNEQSSN
;
A
#
# COMPACT_ATOMS: atom_id res chain seq x y z
N MET A 1 -18.51 4.81 21.48
CA MET A 1 -17.35 3.89 21.42
C MET A 1 -17.04 3.68 19.95
N ALA A 2 -15.76 3.74 19.55
CA ALA A 2 -15.32 3.50 18.18
C ALA A 2 -14.48 2.22 18.11
N GLU A 3 -14.39 1.62 16.94
CA GLU A 3 -13.56 0.44 16.68
C GLU A 3 -12.85 0.56 15.33
N SER A 4 -11.61 0.09 15.23
CA SER A 4 -10.90 0.08 13.95
C SER A 4 -11.42 -1.02 13.03
N LEU A 5 -11.39 -0.76 11.73
CA LEU A 5 -11.84 -1.70 10.72
C LEU A 5 -10.99 -2.99 10.68
N LEU A 6 -11.60 -4.04 10.14
CA LEU A 6 -10.92 -5.26 9.74
C LEU A 6 -10.52 -5.20 8.26
N VAL A 7 -9.56 -6.03 7.86
CA VAL A 7 -9.16 -6.16 6.46
C VAL A 7 -10.32 -6.63 5.58
N SER A 8 -11.15 -7.55 6.08
CA SER A 8 -12.34 -8.01 5.34
C SER A 8 -13.34 -6.87 5.09
N GLU A 9 -13.37 -5.85 5.93
CA GLU A 9 -14.30 -4.72 5.82
C GLU A 9 -13.82 -3.69 4.81
N ILE A 10 -12.52 -3.40 4.73
CA ILE A 10 -12.00 -2.49 3.69
C ILE A 10 -12.15 -3.06 2.27
N ARG A 11 -12.29 -4.40 2.17
CA ARG A 11 -12.59 -5.12 0.92
C ARG A 11 -14.07 -5.09 0.55
N ASP A 12 -14.98 -4.77 1.47
CA ASP A 12 -16.41 -4.63 1.15
C ASP A 12 -16.61 -3.45 0.19
N PRO A 13 -17.32 -3.64 -0.95
CA PRO A 13 -17.44 -2.59 -1.95
C PRO A 13 -18.03 -1.27 -1.43
N LYS A 14 -18.98 -1.30 -0.49
CA LYS A 14 -19.64 -0.09 0.03
C LYS A 14 -18.77 0.62 1.06
N ILE A 15 -18.12 -0.13 1.95
CA ILE A 15 -17.17 0.43 2.91
C ILE A 15 -15.97 1.01 2.17
N SER A 16 -15.44 0.29 1.19
CA SER A 16 -14.34 0.72 0.30
C SER A 16 -14.65 2.06 -0.39
N GLN A 17 -15.87 2.26 -0.90
CA GLN A 17 -16.30 3.54 -1.48
C GLN A 17 -16.24 4.70 -0.47
N LYS A 18 -16.62 4.47 0.78
CA LYS A 18 -16.63 5.51 1.82
C LYS A 18 -15.22 5.86 2.29
N ILE A 19 -14.38 4.85 2.51
CA ILE A 19 -12.96 5.01 2.83
C ILE A 19 -12.26 5.80 1.73
N SER A 20 -12.57 5.48 0.47
CA SER A 20 -12.07 6.20 -0.69
C SER A 20 -12.42 7.69 -0.70
N ARG A 21 -13.66 8.04 -0.31
CA ARG A 21 -14.08 9.44 -0.17
C ARG A 21 -13.28 10.16 0.90
N LEU A 22 -13.09 9.53 2.06
CA LEU A 22 -12.28 10.09 3.15
C LEU A 22 -10.83 10.33 2.74
N LEU A 23 -10.22 9.38 2.01
CA LEU A 23 -8.87 9.55 1.50
C LEU A 23 -8.79 10.72 0.49
N SER A 24 -9.80 10.84 -0.39
CA SER A 24 -9.90 11.96 -1.33
C SER A 24 -10.03 13.31 -0.62
N GLU A 25 -10.79 13.38 0.47
CA GLU A 25 -10.90 14.58 1.31
C GLU A 25 -9.58 14.93 1.98
N ILE A 26 -8.86 13.94 2.55
CA ILE A 26 -7.52 14.13 3.12
C ILE A 26 -6.55 14.69 2.08
N HIS A 27 -6.55 14.13 0.87
CA HIS A 27 -5.69 14.57 -0.23
C HIS A 27 -5.99 16.00 -0.72
N GLN A 28 -7.13 16.57 -0.36
CA GLN A 28 -7.50 17.96 -0.68
C GLN A 28 -7.18 18.95 0.45
N LEU A 29 -6.67 18.49 1.59
CA LEU A 29 -6.28 19.37 2.69
C LEU A 29 -5.06 20.24 2.32
N ASP A 30 -5.14 21.51 2.68
CA ASP A 30 -4.03 22.46 2.59
C ASP A 30 -3.40 22.67 3.98
N MET A 31 -2.36 21.89 4.28
CA MET A 31 -1.72 21.89 5.61
C MET A 31 -0.48 22.78 5.63
N PRO A 32 -0.25 23.63 6.66
CA PRO A 32 0.86 24.59 6.71
C PRO A 32 2.21 23.92 7.05
N ILE A 33 2.63 22.95 6.24
CA ILE A 33 3.86 22.17 6.34
C ILE A 33 4.57 22.13 4.97
N VAL A 34 5.75 21.50 4.90
CA VAL A 34 6.53 21.36 3.66
C VAL A 34 5.73 20.63 2.58
N LYS A 35 5.65 21.22 1.38
CA LYS A 35 4.84 20.74 0.24
C LYS A 35 5.58 19.79 -0.71
N GLU A 36 6.90 19.79 -0.64
CA GLU A 36 7.74 18.91 -1.47
C GLU A 36 7.66 17.46 -0.98
N PRO A 37 7.61 16.46 -1.88
CA PRO A 37 7.46 15.05 -1.53
C PRO A 37 8.78 14.42 -1.04
N ILE A 38 9.43 15.07 -0.08
CA ILE A 38 10.75 14.64 0.45
C ILE A 38 10.64 13.40 1.35
N TRP A 39 9.48 13.21 1.99
CA TRP A 39 9.32 12.25 3.08
C TRP A 39 9.63 10.81 2.66
N LEU A 40 9.08 10.35 1.54
CA LEU A 40 9.19 8.95 1.12
C LEU A 40 10.65 8.55 0.88
N TYR A 41 11.36 9.29 0.01
CA TYR A 41 12.74 8.93 -0.34
C TYR A 41 13.71 9.16 0.80
N HIS A 42 13.55 10.25 1.55
CA HIS A 42 14.40 10.52 2.71
C HIS A 42 14.25 9.44 3.79
N THR A 43 13.02 9.02 4.08
CA THR A 43 12.77 7.98 5.10
C THR A 43 13.32 6.63 4.66
N ILE A 44 13.17 6.25 3.38
CA ILE A 44 13.81 5.03 2.86
C ILE A 44 15.33 5.11 2.98
N GLN A 45 15.95 6.24 2.64
CA GLN A 45 17.40 6.42 2.79
C GLN A 45 17.86 6.32 4.24
N GLN A 46 17.07 6.85 5.17
CA GLN A 46 17.33 6.69 6.60
C GLN A 46 17.23 5.23 7.01
N PHE A 47 16.16 4.53 6.64
CA PHE A 47 16.02 3.10 6.96
C PHE A 47 17.14 2.24 6.39
N LEU A 48 17.61 2.53 5.17
CA LEU A 48 18.77 1.87 4.57
C LEU A 48 20.05 2.10 5.39
N SER A 49 20.24 3.32 5.91
CA SER A 49 21.40 3.68 6.73
C SER A 49 21.36 3.01 8.10
N ASP A 50 20.16 2.78 8.63
CA ASP A 50 19.91 2.17 9.94
C ASP A 50 19.92 0.64 9.91
N LEU A 51 19.97 0.02 8.72
CA LEU A 51 19.96 -1.44 8.57
C LEU A 51 21.05 -2.11 9.42
N PRO A 52 20.74 -3.22 10.13
CA PRO A 52 21.73 -3.96 10.90
C PRO A 52 22.90 -4.45 10.04
N THR A 53 24.11 -3.98 10.35
CA THR A 53 25.34 -4.48 9.71
C THR A 53 25.83 -5.77 10.34
N ASP A 54 25.63 -5.93 11.64
CA ASP A 54 25.92 -7.13 12.42
C ASP A 54 24.64 -7.96 12.61
N ILE A 55 24.67 -9.21 12.12
CA ILE A 55 23.57 -10.16 12.22
C ILE A 55 23.30 -10.61 13.66
N HIS A 56 24.27 -10.49 14.56
CA HIS A 56 24.09 -10.84 15.97
C HIS A 56 23.24 -9.83 16.74
N LYS A 57 22.82 -8.73 16.10
CA LYS A 57 21.78 -7.83 16.64
C LYS A 57 20.40 -8.48 16.69
N PHE A 58 20.14 -9.48 15.85
CA PHE A 58 18.93 -10.30 15.97
C PHE A 58 19.18 -11.38 17.02
N GLU A 59 18.38 -11.42 18.08
CA GLU A 59 18.57 -12.37 19.18
C GLU A 59 18.22 -13.82 18.78
N ILE A 60 17.24 -13.99 17.89
CA ILE A 60 16.66 -15.27 17.49
C ILE A 60 17.32 -15.79 16.20
N GLU A 61 17.54 -17.11 16.10
CA GLU A 61 18.24 -17.71 14.96
C GLU A 61 17.41 -17.65 13.67
N GLU A 62 16.09 -17.82 13.79
CA GLU A 62 15.15 -17.71 12.69
C GLU A 62 15.18 -16.31 12.06
N ASP A 63 15.25 -15.25 12.86
CA ASP A 63 15.39 -13.87 12.38
C ASP A 63 16.70 -13.67 11.61
N ARG A 64 17.81 -14.23 12.13
CA ARG A 64 19.12 -14.21 11.44
C ARG A 64 19.03 -14.92 10.09
N ALA A 65 18.41 -16.09 10.04
CA ALA A 65 18.25 -16.87 8.82
C ALA A 65 17.41 -16.11 7.77
N ILE A 66 16.28 -15.51 8.18
CA ILE A 66 15.46 -14.70 7.27
C ILE A 66 16.26 -13.47 6.80
N PHE A 67 16.98 -12.77 7.68
CA PHE A 67 17.78 -11.61 7.26
C PHE A 67 18.84 -11.97 6.21
N GLN A 68 19.51 -13.12 6.35
CA GLN A 68 20.43 -13.64 5.34
C GLN A 68 19.72 -13.94 4.03
N GLU A 69 18.54 -14.58 4.08
CA GLU A 69 17.71 -14.85 2.90
C GLU A 69 17.39 -13.53 2.16
N LEU A 70 16.88 -12.52 2.87
CA LEU A 70 16.56 -11.21 2.28
C LEU A 70 17.78 -10.56 1.62
N ARG A 71 18.95 -10.56 2.28
CA ARG A 71 20.19 -9.99 1.74
C ARG A 71 20.79 -10.77 0.57
N SER A 72 20.46 -12.05 0.46
CA SER A 72 20.89 -12.89 -0.68
C SER A 72 20.09 -12.60 -1.95
N VAL A 73 18.88 -12.06 -1.78
CA VAL A 73 17.95 -11.74 -2.88
C VAL A 73 18.00 -10.26 -3.23
N CYS A 74 18.00 -9.37 -2.24
CA CYS A 74 17.85 -7.94 -2.42
C CYS A 74 19.11 -7.18 -1.97
N HIS A 75 19.77 -6.53 -2.92
CA HIS A 75 20.77 -5.51 -2.66
C HIS A 75 20.04 -4.17 -2.44
N PHE A 76 19.63 -3.92 -1.19
CA PHE A 76 18.65 -2.88 -0.87
C PHE A 76 19.00 -1.46 -1.38
N THR A 77 20.27 -1.07 -1.38
CA THR A 77 20.66 0.27 -1.86
C THR A 77 20.49 0.37 -3.37
N GLU A 78 20.96 -0.63 -4.11
CA GLU A 78 20.84 -0.74 -5.55
C GLU A 78 19.38 -0.88 -5.99
N GLU A 79 18.59 -1.71 -5.29
CA GLU A 79 17.16 -1.88 -5.58
C GLU A 79 16.38 -0.59 -5.32
N PHE A 80 16.76 0.22 -4.32
CA PHE A 80 16.14 1.53 -4.12
C PHE A 80 16.44 2.50 -5.28
N GLU A 81 17.65 2.48 -5.84
CA GLU A 81 17.97 3.27 -7.03
C GLU A 81 17.16 2.84 -8.25
N GLU A 82 16.96 1.53 -8.44
CA GLU A 82 16.09 1.00 -9.50
C GLU A 82 14.62 1.36 -9.27
N LEU A 83 14.13 1.26 -8.04
CA LEU A 83 12.78 1.66 -7.66
C LEU A 83 12.52 3.13 -8.00
N LYS A 84 13.45 4.05 -7.68
CA LYS A 84 13.32 5.46 -8.05
C LYS A 84 13.18 5.66 -9.56
N LYS A 85 13.95 4.92 -10.38
CA LYS A 85 13.82 4.97 -11.84
C LYS A 85 12.45 4.50 -12.32
N ILE A 86 11.94 3.41 -11.74
CA ILE A 86 10.60 2.87 -12.05
C ILE A 86 9.53 3.92 -11.72
N LEU A 87 9.55 4.47 -10.51
CA LEU A 87 8.56 5.46 -10.07
C LEU A 87 8.60 6.75 -10.89
N ALA A 88 9.78 7.17 -11.35
CA ALA A 88 9.92 8.34 -12.23
C ALA A 88 9.21 8.19 -13.58
N THR A 89 8.84 6.96 -14.00
CA THR A 89 8.05 6.72 -15.22
C THR A 89 6.55 6.99 -15.05
N VAL A 90 6.09 7.24 -13.82
CA VAL A 90 4.68 7.46 -13.50
C VAL A 90 4.50 8.79 -12.81
N GLN A 91 3.74 9.67 -13.46
CA GLN A 91 3.47 10.99 -12.92
C GLN A 91 2.34 10.88 -11.88
N SER A 92 2.70 11.00 -10.60
CA SER A 92 1.73 11.07 -9.50
C SER A 92 1.77 12.48 -8.87
N PRO A 93 0.63 13.17 -8.82
CA PRO A 93 0.51 14.45 -8.10
C PRO A 93 0.90 14.35 -6.63
N VAL A 94 1.50 15.42 -6.13
CA VAL A 94 1.83 15.60 -4.71
C VAL A 94 0.63 16.22 -4.01
N CYS A 95 0.23 15.65 -2.89
CA CYS A 95 -0.84 16.14 -2.02
C CYS A 95 -0.52 15.84 -0.56
N PHE A 96 -1.34 16.34 0.38
CA PHE A 96 -1.24 15.90 1.76
C PHE A 96 -1.72 14.44 1.86
N THR A 97 -0.91 13.55 2.46
CA THR A 97 -1.18 12.13 2.55
C THR A 97 -1.12 11.65 4.00
N HIS A 98 -1.81 10.56 4.30
CA HIS A 98 -1.72 9.85 5.57
C HIS A 98 -0.45 9.00 5.65
N ASN A 99 -0.05 8.39 4.52
CA ASN A 99 1.09 7.48 4.34
C ASN A 99 0.97 6.11 5.05
N ASP A 100 0.17 5.98 6.10
CA ASP A 100 -0.18 4.69 6.73
C ASP A 100 -1.70 4.44 6.77
N PHE A 101 -2.36 4.52 5.61
CA PHE A 101 -3.82 4.40 5.50
C PHE A 101 -4.36 2.95 5.61
N GLN A 102 -3.97 2.27 6.69
CA GLN A 102 -4.31 0.88 7.00
C GLN A 102 -5.65 0.75 7.78
N PRO A 103 -6.31 -0.42 7.79
CA PRO A 103 -7.60 -0.59 8.48
C PRO A 103 -7.55 -0.31 9.99
N GLY A 104 -6.38 -0.48 10.62
CA GLY A 104 -6.15 -0.12 12.03
C GLY A 104 -6.40 1.36 12.33
N ASN A 105 -6.15 2.24 11.36
CA ASN A 105 -6.19 3.70 11.48
C ASN A 105 -7.53 4.30 11.02
N ILE A 106 -8.49 3.46 10.60
CA ILE A 106 -9.83 3.88 10.20
C ILE A 106 -10.82 3.38 11.24
N LEU A 107 -11.40 4.29 12.00
CA LEU A 107 -12.33 4.00 13.08
C LEU A 107 -13.78 4.14 12.62
N ARG A 108 -14.61 3.14 12.91
CA ARG A 108 -16.07 3.20 12.81
C ARG A 108 -16.68 3.59 14.15
N ILE A 109 -17.59 4.55 14.14
CA ILE A 109 -18.35 4.93 15.34
C ILE A 109 -19.49 3.92 15.53
N LYS A 110 -19.55 3.22 16.68
CA LYS A 110 -20.55 2.15 16.90
C LYS A 110 -22.00 2.64 16.86
N SER A 111 -22.27 3.89 17.25
CA SER A 111 -23.60 4.49 17.19
C SER A 111 -24.00 4.95 15.78
N GLU A 112 -23.02 5.10 14.89
CA GLU A 112 -23.20 5.56 13.51
C GLU A 112 -22.35 4.67 12.59
N PRO A 113 -22.78 3.41 12.33
CA PRO A 113 -21.96 2.41 11.64
C PRO A 113 -21.50 2.83 10.22
N GLU A 114 -22.16 3.83 9.67
CA GLU A 114 -21.89 4.38 8.35
C GLU A 114 -20.86 5.52 8.36
N SER A 115 -20.43 5.96 9.54
CA SER A 115 -19.51 7.08 9.80
C SER A 115 -18.14 6.57 10.21
N PHE A 116 -17.10 7.05 9.52
CA PHE A 116 -15.72 6.69 9.79
C PHE A 116 -14.86 7.93 10.06
N THR A 117 -13.82 7.73 10.85
CA THR A 117 -12.82 8.76 11.16
C THR A 117 -11.43 8.15 11.03
N VAL A 118 -10.51 8.94 10.49
CA VAL A 118 -9.11 8.54 10.31
C VAL A 118 -8.31 9.10 11.49
N ILE A 119 -7.41 8.30 12.04
CA ILE A 119 -6.54 8.66 13.16
C ILE A 119 -5.09 8.30 12.83
N ASP A 120 -4.16 8.68 13.71
CA ASP A 120 -2.76 8.27 13.65
C ASP A 120 -1.99 8.80 12.43
N PHE A 121 -1.97 10.13 12.31
CA PHE A 121 -1.25 10.86 11.27
C PHE A 121 0.26 10.96 11.54
N GLU A 122 0.88 9.97 12.22
CA GLU A 122 2.30 10.03 12.61
C GLU A 122 3.25 10.11 11.39
N TYR A 123 2.85 9.49 10.27
CA TYR A 123 3.59 9.52 9.01
C TYR A 123 3.08 10.56 8.02
N CYS A 124 2.12 11.42 8.39
CA CYS A 124 1.52 12.35 7.44
C CYS A 124 2.53 13.36 6.90
N SER A 125 2.41 13.68 5.61
CA SER A 125 3.29 14.65 4.94
C SER A 125 2.68 15.06 3.61
N TYR A 126 3.31 15.99 2.88
CA TYR A 126 3.07 16.03 1.44
C TYR A 126 3.86 14.91 0.77
N ASN A 127 3.16 14.08 0.01
CA ASN A 127 3.73 12.93 -0.70
C ASN A 127 2.93 12.65 -1.99
N TYR A 128 3.38 11.68 -2.78
CA TYR A 128 2.68 11.23 -3.97
C TYR A 128 1.36 10.55 -3.60
N ARG A 129 0.23 11.00 -4.18
CA ARG A 129 -1.08 10.35 -3.94
C ARG A 129 -1.08 8.86 -4.31
N GLY A 130 -0.27 8.49 -5.30
CA GLY A 130 -0.07 7.10 -5.70
C GLY A 130 0.48 6.23 -4.57
N PHE A 131 1.34 6.79 -3.70
CA PHE A 131 1.85 6.07 -2.53
C PHE A 131 0.73 5.74 -1.54
N ASP A 132 -0.10 6.72 -1.17
CA ASP A 132 -1.12 6.49 -0.15
C ASP A 132 -2.20 5.50 -0.62
N ILE A 133 -2.64 5.64 -1.89
CA ILE A 133 -3.59 4.71 -2.52
C ILE A 133 -2.96 3.32 -2.71
N GLY A 134 -1.73 3.28 -3.23
CA GLY A 134 -1.00 2.02 -3.44
C GLY A 134 -0.75 1.29 -2.12
N ASN A 135 -0.39 2.02 -1.07
CA ASN A 135 -0.24 1.48 0.28
C ASN A 135 -1.56 0.91 0.81
N HIS A 136 -2.66 1.66 0.69
CA HIS A 136 -3.98 1.16 1.09
C HIS A 136 -4.36 -0.14 0.37
N PHE A 137 -4.04 -0.26 -0.92
CA PHE A 137 -4.25 -1.50 -1.68
C PHE A 137 -3.35 -2.64 -1.23
N CYS A 138 -2.10 -2.36 -0.81
CA CYS A 138 -1.24 -3.38 -0.19
C CYS A 138 -1.87 -3.94 1.09
N GLU A 139 -2.51 -3.10 1.91
CA GLU A 139 -3.16 -3.50 3.16
C GLU A 139 -4.38 -4.41 2.95
N PHE A 140 -4.85 -4.59 1.72
CA PHE A 140 -5.81 -5.66 1.43
C PHE A 140 -5.20 -7.04 1.65
N MET A 141 -3.88 -7.21 1.60
CA MET A 141 -3.24 -8.53 1.74
C MET A 141 -2.89 -8.89 3.19
N PHE A 142 -2.75 -7.90 4.10
CA PHE A 142 -2.15 -8.10 5.42
C PHE A 142 -3.18 -7.95 6.54
N ASP A 143 -3.43 -9.04 7.28
CA ASP A 143 -4.34 -9.08 8.42
C ASP A 143 -3.61 -9.23 9.75
N TYR A 144 -3.60 -8.14 10.52
CA TYR A 144 -2.95 -8.03 11.82
C TYR A 144 -3.85 -8.40 13.01
N LYS A 145 -5.16 -8.66 12.79
CA LYS A 145 -6.14 -8.83 13.87
C LYS A 145 -6.67 -10.24 14.00
N SER A 146 -6.82 -10.95 12.88
CA SER A 146 -7.41 -12.29 12.91
C SER A 146 -6.46 -13.34 13.48
N SER A 147 -5.15 -13.16 13.34
CA SER A 147 -4.15 -14.07 13.91
C SER A 147 -3.81 -13.70 15.34
N LYS A 148 -4.03 -14.63 16.29
CA LYS A 148 -3.65 -14.47 17.71
C LYS A 148 -2.37 -15.24 18.06
N GLU A 149 -1.78 -15.91 17.07
CA GLU A 149 -0.61 -16.75 17.21
C GLU A 149 0.54 -16.18 16.37
N TRP A 150 1.78 -16.57 16.68
CA TRP A 150 2.95 -16.19 15.88
C TRP A 150 2.70 -16.48 14.39
N PRO A 151 3.04 -15.56 13.45
CA PRO A 151 3.79 -14.31 13.61
C PRO A 151 2.93 -13.07 13.95
N PHE A 152 1.70 -13.27 14.43
CA PHE A 152 0.70 -12.24 14.77
C PHE A 152 0.15 -11.44 13.58
N PHE A 153 0.33 -11.96 12.37
CA PHE A 153 -0.38 -11.51 11.18
C PHE A 153 -0.57 -12.68 10.22
N ASN A 154 -1.53 -12.54 9.30
CA ASN A 154 -1.68 -13.40 8.14
C ASN A 154 -1.49 -12.57 6.87
N VAL A 155 -0.94 -13.19 5.83
CA VAL A 155 -0.85 -12.59 4.50
C VAL A 155 -1.56 -13.47 3.49
N ASP A 156 -2.47 -12.86 2.72
CA ASP A 156 -3.07 -13.46 1.55
C ASP A 156 -2.76 -12.60 0.34
N PHE A 157 -1.74 -13.01 -0.42
CA PHE A 157 -1.32 -12.28 -1.61
C PHE A 157 -2.46 -12.18 -2.63
N SER A 158 -3.32 -13.21 -2.76
CA SER A 158 -4.41 -13.21 -3.75
C SER A 158 -5.48 -12.15 -3.47
N SER A 159 -5.48 -11.58 -2.26
CA SER A 159 -6.42 -10.54 -1.85
C SER A 159 -6.07 -9.11 -2.31
N TYR A 160 -4.92 -8.89 -2.98
CA TYR A 160 -4.65 -7.58 -3.60
C TYR A 160 -5.81 -7.19 -4.53
N PRO A 161 -6.29 -5.92 -4.51
CA PRO A 161 -7.53 -5.58 -5.17
C PRO A 161 -7.43 -5.77 -6.68
N ASN A 162 -8.36 -6.56 -7.21
CA ASN A 162 -8.47 -6.75 -8.66
C ASN A 162 -8.99 -5.48 -9.34
N LYS A 163 -9.01 -5.47 -10.67
CA LYS A 163 -9.38 -4.29 -11.46
C LYS A 163 -10.78 -3.73 -11.12
N ILE A 164 -11.75 -4.60 -10.84
CA ILE A 164 -13.12 -4.19 -10.49
C ILE A 164 -13.11 -3.50 -9.12
N GLN A 165 -12.39 -4.04 -8.15
CA GLN A 165 -12.26 -3.44 -6.82
C GLN A 165 -11.52 -2.09 -6.86
N GLN A 166 -10.44 -1.99 -7.64
CA GLN A 166 -9.71 -0.72 -7.81
C GLN A 166 -10.60 0.34 -8.47
N ILE A 167 -11.35 -0.02 -9.52
CA ILE A 167 -12.31 0.91 -10.16
C ILE A 167 -13.41 1.34 -9.17
N ASN A 168 -13.92 0.42 -8.34
CA ASN A 168 -14.93 0.74 -7.32
C ASN A 168 -14.41 1.78 -6.32
N PHE A 169 -13.20 1.57 -5.80
CA PHE A 169 -12.55 2.51 -4.89
C PHE A 169 -12.29 3.85 -5.60
N LEU A 170 -11.58 3.85 -6.73
CA LEU A 170 -11.15 5.06 -7.41
C LEU A 170 -12.28 5.86 -8.03
N SER A 171 -13.39 5.22 -8.38
CA SER A 171 -14.62 5.93 -8.81
C SER A 171 -15.11 6.89 -7.75
N SER A 172 -15.23 6.44 -6.49
CA SER A 172 -15.68 7.31 -5.40
C SER A 172 -14.65 8.38 -5.05
N TYR A 173 -13.36 8.07 -5.18
CA TYR A 173 -12.26 9.02 -4.96
C TYR A 173 -12.36 10.19 -5.95
N VAL A 174 -12.56 9.87 -7.24
CA VAL A 174 -12.68 10.85 -8.33
C VAL A 174 -13.99 11.64 -8.25
N ASP A 175 -15.09 11.00 -7.87
CA ASP A 175 -16.37 11.70 -7.70
C ASP A 175 -16.26 12.84 -6.67
N VAL A 176 -15.48 12.66 -5.60
CA VAL A 176 -15.18 13.74 -4.64
C VAL A 176 -14.39 14.86 -5.30
N ILE A 177 -13.30 14.56 -6.01
CA ILE A 177 -12.49 15.58 -6.71
C ILE A 177 -13.35 16.42 -7.66
N ILE A 178 -14.15 15.76 -8.49
CA ILE A 178 -15.03 16.43 -9.47
C ILE A 178 -16.06 17.29 -8.74
N SER A 179 -16.63 16.79 -7.64
CA SER A 179 -17.62 17.56 -6.86
C SER A 179 -17.03 18.85 -6.27
N THR A 180 -15.81 18.81 -5.73
CA THR A 180 -15.10 19.99 -5.20
C THR A 180 -14.75 20.99 -6.29
N GLN A 181 -14.27 20.51 -7.44
CA GLN A 181 -13.95 21.35 -8.59
C GLN A 181 -15.20 22.05 -9.14
N ASN A 182 -16.31 21.33 -9.29
CA ASN A 182 -17.56 21.91 -9.77
C ASN A 182 -18.09 23.00 -8.83
N GLN A 183 -18.05 22.80 -7.51
CA GLN A 183 -18.43 23.85 -6.55
C GLN A 183 -17.63 25.15 -6.72
N SER A 184 -16.36 25.03 -7.13
CA SER A 184 -15.49 26.18 -7.41
C SER A 184 -15.81 26.85 -8.77
N VAL A 185 -16.26 26.08 -9.77
CA VAL A 185 -16.55 26.55 -11.14
C VAL A 185 -17.96 27.11 -11.32
N CYS A 186 -18.97 26.64 -10.57
CA CYS A 186 -20.35 27.17 -10.58
C CYS A 186 -20.44 28.69 -10.31
N GLN A 187 -19.36 29.30 -9.80
CA GLN A 187 -19.27 30.73 -9.56
C GLN A 187 -18.82 31.54 -10.79
N THR A 188 -18.35 30.90 -11.88
CA THR A 188 -17.59 31.63 -12.92
C THR A 188 -18.11 31.57 -14.36
N ASN A 189 -18.71 30.51 -14.91
CA ASN A 189 -19.09 30.54 -16.35
C ASN A 189 -20.27 29.64 -16.78
N GLY A 190 -21.20 30.22 -17.56
CA GLY A 190 -22.40 29.59 -18.12
C GLY A 190 -22.16 28.78 -19.40
N ILE A 191 -21.43 27.67 -19.31
CA ILE A 191 -21.29 26.68 -20.40
C ILE A 191 -22.48 25.70 -20.36
N THR A 192 -22.96 25.23 -21.53
CA THR A 192 -24.12 24.33 -21.64
C THR A 192 -23.87 22.91 -21.09
N ASN A 193 -24.86 22.35 -20.39
CA ASN A 193 -24.73 21.15 -19.55
C ASN A 193 -24.35 19.84 -20.30
N GLU A 194 -24.62 19.73 -21.60
CA GLU A 194 -24.45 18.48 -22.37
C GLU A 194 -23.01 18.29 -22.88
N ALA A 195 -22.36 19.37 -23.34
CA ALA A 195 -20.95 19.34 -23.72
C ALA A 195 -20.04 19.19 -22.49
N VAL A 196 -20.41 19.82 -21.36
CA VAL A 196 -19.67 19.70 -20.09
C VAL A 196 -19.75 18.29 -19.52
N SER A 197 -20.93 17.64 -19.57
CA SER A 197 -21.10 16.29 -19.03
C SER A 197 -20.33 15.22 -19.81
N SER A 198 -20.30 15.30 -21.15
CA SER A 198 -19.51 14.37 -21.97
C SER A 198 -17.99 14.54 -21.77
N ILE A 199 -17.48 15.77 -21.72
CA ILE A 199 -16.07 16.06 -21.42
C ILE A 199 -15.69 15.58 -20.01
N ASN A 200 -16.55 15.82 -19.02
CA ASN A 200 -16.32 15.36 -17.65
C ASN A 200 -16.27 13.83 -17.53
N ASN A 201 -17.09 13.11 -18.31
CA ASN A 201 -17.05 11.65 -18.32
C ASN A 201 -15.76 11.09 -18.93
N THR A 202 -15.29 11.64 -20.06
CA THR A 202 -14.01 11.22 -20.65
C THR A 202 -12.84 11.52 -19.71
N ASN A 203 -12.81 12.71 -19.11
CA ASN A 203 -11.78 13.09 -18.13
C ASN A 203 -11.84 12.19 -16.88
N ARG A 204 -13.03 11.76 -16.46
CA ARG A 204 -13.22 10.85 -15.32
C ARG A 204 -12.60 9.48 -15.57
N GLU A 205 -12.88 8.86 -16.72
CA GLU A 205 -12.32 7.55 -17.06
C GLU A 205 -10.80 7.59 -17.20
N GLU A 206 -10.27 8.64 -17.83
CA GLU A 206 -8.82 8.84 -17.96
C GLU A 206 -8.14 9.00 -16.59
N LEU A 207 -8.72 9.79 -15.69
CA LEU A 207 -8.21 9.97 -14.33
C LEU A 207 -8.26 8.67 -13.52
N ILE A 208 -9.32 7.87 -13.65
CA ILE A 208 -9.39 6.55 -12.99
C ILE A 208 -8.27 5.63 -13.51
N ASN A 209 -8.05 5.57 -14.83
CA ASN A 209 -6.98 4.76 -15.41
C ASN A 209 -5.59 5.25 -14.98
N GLN A 210 -5.39 6.56 -14.88
CA GLN A 210 -4.16 7.15 -14.37
C GLN A 210 -3.94 6.76 -12.90
N LEU A 211 -4.96 6.88 -12.05
CA LEU A 211 -4.89 6.50 -10.63
C LEU A 211 -4.62 5.01 -10.42
N ILE A 212 -5.19 4.13 -11.26
CA ILE A 212 -4.86 2.71 -11.27
C ILE A 212 -3.36 2.52 -11.53
N LYS A 213 -2.81 3.18 -12.56
CA LYS A 213 -1.38 3.08 -12.87
C LYS A 213 -0.52 3.62 -11.73
N GLU A 214 -0.86 4.78 -11.19
CA GLU A 214 -0.18 5.39 -10.04
C GLU A 214 -0.15 4.44 -8.84
N ALA A 215 -1.31 3.96 -8.39
CA ALA A 215 -1.42 3.10 -7.21
C ALA A 215 -0.63 1.80 -7.36
N ASN A 216 -0.70 1.14 -8.52
CA ASN A 216 0.00 -0.13 -8.73
C ASN A 216 1.52 0.05 -8.88
N TYR A 217 2.02 1.16 -9.43
CA TYR A 217 3.47 1.40 -9.46
C TYR A 217 4.00 1.81 -8.08
N PHE A 218 3.25 2.63 -7.35
CA PHE A 218 3.65 3.07 -6.01
C PHE A 218 3.41 2.01 -4.91
N SER A 219 2.66 0.94 -5.18
CA SER A 219 2.61 -0.22 -4.27
C SER A 219 3.98 -0.89 -4.12
N LEU A 220 4.85 -0.82 -5.14
CA LEU A 220 6.27 -1.20 -5.03
C LEU A 220 6.97 -0.39 -3.93
N ALA A 221 6.75 0.93 -3.91
CA ALA A 221 7.33 1.79 -2.90
C ALA A 221 6.80 1.47 -1.50
N SER A 222 5.50 1.17 -1.36
CA SER A 222 4.92 0.71 -0.09
C SER A 222 5.59 -0.59 0.38
N HIS A 223 5.64 -1.63 -0.47
CA HIS A 223 6.25 -2.90 -0.08
C HIS A 223 7.71 -2.72 0.34
N PHE A 224 8.50 -1.98 -0.44
CA PHE A 224 9.90 -1.74 -0.13
C PHE A 224 10.09 -0.93 1.16
N PHE A 225 9.30 0.14 1.36
CA PHE A 225 9.31 0.95 2.57
C PHE A 225 9.05 0.11 3.82
N TRP A 226 7.97 -0.68 3.80
CA TRP A 226 7.56 -1.46 4.96
C TRP A 226 8.43 -2.71 5.19
N THR A 227 9.10 -3.24 4.16
CA THR A 227 10.18 -4.22 4.34
C THR A 227 11.30 -3.63 5.19
N LEU A 228 11.84 -2.47 4.81
CA LEU A 228 12.96 -1.84 5.51
C LEU A 228 12.57 -1.40 6.93
N TRP A 229 11.40 -0.78 7.09
CA TRP A 229 10.84 -0.44 8.39
C TRP A 229 10.82 -1.67 9.30
N SER A 230 10.34 -2.80 8.80
CA SER A 230 10.17 -4.00 9.61
C SER A 230 11.51 -4.62 10.02
N ILE A 231 12.51 -4.65 9.13
CA ILE A 231 13.87 -5.10 9.48
C ILE A 231 14.45 -4.24 10.61
N ASN A 232 14.28 -2.92 10.55
CA ASN A 232 14.77 -2.03 11.61
C ASN A 232 14.02 -2.24 12.93
N MET A 233 12.71 -2.48 12.87
CA MET A 233 11.89 -2.75 14.05
C MET A 233 12.24 -4.06 14.73
N ALA A 234 12.61 -5.11 13.98
CA ALA A 234 13.03 -6.40 14.52
C ALA A 234 14.19 -6.31 15.55
N THR A 235 14.97 -5.23 15.52
CA THR A 235 16.08 -5.01 16.48
C THR A 235 15.81 -3.91 17.52
N SER A 236 14.67 -3.21 17.42
CA SER A 236 14.46 -1.93 18.12
C SER A 236 13.22 -1.87 19.01
N THR A 237 12.32 -2.85 18.93
CA THR A 237 11.05 -2.83 19.67
C THR A 237 10.86 -4.04 20.58
N ALA A 238 10.10 -3.85 21.66
CA ALA A 238 9.69 -4.91 22.57
C ALA A 238 8.33 -5.54 22.18
N ILE A 239 7.66 -5.01 21.16
CA ILE A 239 6.37 -5.54 20.68
C ILE A 239 6.60 -6.93 20.08
N LYS A 240 5.81 -7.91 20.54
CA LYS A 240 5.84 -9.27 19.98
C LYS A 240 5.09 -9.29 18.65
N PHE A 241 5.85 -9.25 17.56
CA PHE A 241 5.38 -9.32 16.18
C PHE A 241 6.46 -9.98 15.32
N GLY A 242 6.09 -10.81 14.35
CA GLY A 242 7.04 -11.46 13.45
C GLY A 242 7.57 -10.49 12.39
N TYR A 243 8.43 -9.56 12.82
CA TYR A 243 8.97 -8.50 11.95
C TYR A 243 9.76 -9.07 10.77
N MET A 244 10.58 -10.10 10.98
CA MET A 244 11.35 -10.69 9.89
C MET A 244 10.46 -11.46 8.90
N GLU A 245 9.46 -12.20 9.38
CA GLU A 245 8.45 -12.84 8.52
C GLU A 245 7.66 -11.80 7.72
N TYR A 246 7.30 -10.68 8.34
CA TYR A 246 6.61 -9.58 7.68
C TYR A 246 7.50 -8.91 6.63
N ALA A 247 8.77 -8.63 6.95
CA ALA A 247 9.74 -8.10 6.00
C ALA A 247 9.87 -8.98 4.77
N ARG A 248 9.95 -10.31 4.96
CA ARG A 248 9.95 -11.30 3.87
C ARG A 248 8.65 -11.26 3.08
N ALA A 249 7.50 -11.26 3.73
CA ALA A 249 6.20 -11.19 3.04
C ALA A 249 6.06 -9.92 2.18
N ARG A 250 6.45 -8.75 2.71
CA ARG A 250 6.45 -7.49 1.95
C ARG A 250 7.43 -7.54 0.78
N LEU A 251 8.63 -8.10 0.96
CA LEU A 251 9.63 -8.18 -0.11
C LEU A 251 9.26 -9.22 -1.19
N THR A 252 8.57 -10.30 -0.82
CA THR A 252 7.92 -11.22 -1.76
C THR A 252 6.92 -10.47 -2.62
N ALA A 253 5.99 -9.72 -2.01
CA ALA A 253 5.00 -8.94 -2.75
C ALA A 253 5.65 -7.88 -3.65
N TYR A 254 6.74 -7.24 -3.20
CA TYR A 254 7.54 -6.32 -4.00
C TYR A 254 8.01 -6.97 -5.31
N TYR A 255 8.73 -8.10 -5.24
CA TYR A 255 9.29 -8.73 -6.43
C TYR A 255 8.22 -9.32 -7.34
N LEU A 256 7.15 -9.89 -6.79
CA LEU A 256 6.02 -10.36 -7.59
C LEU A 256 5.36 -9.20 -8.35
N THR A 257 5.09 -8.10 -7.66
CA THR A 257 4.50 -6.88 -8.27
C THR A 257 5.42 -6.34 -9.35
N ARG A 258 6.72 -6.21 -9.06
CA ARG A 258 7.73 -5.65 -9.97
C ARG A 258 7.79 -6.48 -11.26
N ASN A 259 7.90 -7.80 -11.14
CA ASN A 259 8.00 -8.69 -12.29
C ASN A 259 6.68 -8.76 -13.10
N LEU A 260 5.51 -8.64 -12.45
CA LEU A 260 4.23 -8.57 -13.17
C LEU A 260 4.03 -7.25 -13.92
N LEU A 261 4.43 -6.13 -13.31
CA LEU A 261 4.31 -4.81 -13.92
C LEU A 261 5.31 -4.61 -15.05
N LEU A 262 6.57 -5.02 -14.87
CA LEU A 262 7.64 -4.74 -15.82
C LEU A 262 7.74 -5.79 -16.95
N ASP A 263 7.51 -7.07 -16.66
CA ASP A 263 7.68 -8.12 -17.69
C ASP A 263 6.42 -8.34 -18.51
N THR A 264 5.24 -8.21 -17.87
CA THR A 264 3.94 -8.56 -18.47
C THR A 264 3.01 -7.37 -18.68
N ASN A 265 3.39 -6.17 -18.22
CA ASN A 265 2.51 -4.99 -18.17
C ASN A 265 1.14 -5.29 -17.52
N GLU A 266 1.12 -6.21 -16.55
CA GLU A 266 -0.11 -6.66 -15.92
C GLU A 266 -0.55 -5.65 -14.87
N ILE A 267 -1.57 -4.86 -15.19
CA ILE A 267 -2.13 -3.82 -14.32
C ILE A 267 -3.63 -4.08 -14.11
N PRO A 268 -4.09 -4.41 -12.89
CA PRO A 268 -3.29 -4.61 -11.67
C PRO A 268 -2.59 -5.98 -11.65
N PRO A 269 -1.50 -6.14 -10.86
CA PRO A 269 -0.85 -7.44 -10.66
C PRO A 269 -1.83 -8.44 -10.05
N ARG A 270 -1.78 -9.69 -10.50
CA ARG A 270 -2.57 -10.79 -9.94
C ARG A 270 -1.67 -11.81 -9.27
N PHE A 271 -1.91 -12.02 -7.98
CA PHE A 271 -1.21 -13.03 -7.21
C PHE A 271 -2.08 -14.29 -7.10
N ASN A 272 -1.49 -15.45 -7.37
CA ASN A 272 -2.11 -16.76 -7.17
C ASN A 272 -1.07 -17.76 -6.64
N GLU A 273 -1.50 -18.95 -6.23
CA GLU A 273 -0.58 -19.97 -5.70
C GLU A 273 0.53 -20.34 -6.69
N ASP A 274 0.22 -20.38 -7.99
CA ASP A 274 1.18 -20.70 -9.03
C ASP A 274 2.31 -19.65 -9.10
N ILE A 275 1.98 -18.35 -8.97
CA ILE A 275 2.98 -17.29 -9.05
C ILE A 275 3.89 -17.28 -7.82
N LEU A 276 3.37 -17.64 -6.65
CA LEU A 276 4.17 -17.76 -5.42
C LEU A 276 5.24 -18.85 -5.53
N ARG A 277 5.00 -19.88 -6.35
CA ARG A 277 5.92 -21.00 -6.59
C ARG A 277 6.77 -20.81 -7.84
N SER A 278 6.52 -19.75 -8.61
CA SER A 278 7.20 -19.48 -9.88
C SER A 278 8.58 -18.85 -9.72
N GLU A 279 9.37 -18.83 -10.81
CA GLU A 279 10.65 -18.11 -10.88
C GLU A 279 10.53 -16.59 -10.68
N LYS A 280 9.30 -16.03 -10.76
CA LYS A 280 9.06 -14.62 -10.45
C LYS A 280 9.14 -14.32 -8.95
N ASN A 281 9.03 -15.34 -8.09
CA ASN A 281 9.20 -15.22 -6.65
C ASN A 281 10.61 -15.68 -6.25
N PRO A 282 11.53 -14.75 -5.90
CA PRO A 282 12.87 -15.15 -5.45
C PRO A 282 12.84 -15.92 -4.11
N PHE A 283 11.74 -15.84 -3.36
CA PHE A 283 11.53 -16.56 -2.09
C PHE A 283 10.66 -17.82 -2.26
N LYS A 284 10.44 -18.32 -3.48
CA LYS A 284 9.54 -19.47 -3.76
C LYS A 284 9.76 -20.68 -2.84
N ASN A 285 11.00 -20.96 -2.45
CA ASN A 285 11.35 -22.09 -1.56
C ASN A 285 10.78 -21.95 -0.14
N SER A 286 10.53 -20.72 0.30
CA SER A 286 9.88 -20.40 1.58
C SER A 286 8.36 -20.62 1.52
N TYR A 287 7.77 -20.76 0.33
CA TYR A 287 6.33 -20.98 0.12
C TYR A 287 5.97 -22.40 -0.38
N THR A 288 6.96 -23.23 -0.71
CA THR A 288 6.74 -24.63 -1.13
C THR A 288 6.82 -25.63 0.02
N LYS A 289 7.40 -25.27 1.17
CA LYS A 289 7.59 -26.18 2.32
C LYS A 289 6.34 -26.42 3.17
N ALA A 290 5.35 -25.53 3.13
CA ALA A 290 4.16 -25.61 3.98
C ALA A 290 3.24 -26.82 3.71
N ASP A 291 3.26 -27.38 2.50
CA ASP A 291 2.39 -28.51 2.12
C ASP A 291 2.89 -29.89 2.64
N ASN A 292 4.17 -30.01 3.01
CA ASN A 292 4.74 -31.29 3.47
C ASN A 292 4.54 -31.56 4.98
N GLU A 293 4.25 -30.52 5.77
CA GLU A 293 3.98 -30.67 7.21
C GLU A 293 2.49 -30.82 7.52
N GLN A 294 1.59 -30.35 6.64
CA GLN A 294 0.13 -30.56 6.79
C GLN A 294 -0.37 -31.90 6.23
N SER A 295 0.45 -32.65 5.50
CA SER A 295 0.12 -33.98 4.98
C SER A 295 0.68 -35.15 5.83
N SER A 296 1.31 -34.83 6.97
CA SER A 296 1.98 -35.80 7.86
C SER A 296 1.45 -35.82 9.30
N ASN A 297 0.20 -35.42 9.54
CA ASN A 297 -0.50 -35.60 10.83
C ASN A 297 -1.90 -36.17 10.63
#